data_AF-A0A932MNA7-F1
#
_entry.id   AF-A0A932MNA7-F1
#
_cell.length_a   1.000
_cell.length_b   1.000
_cell.length_c   1.000
_cell.angle_alpha   90.00
_cell.angle_beta   90.00
_cell.angle_gamma   90.00
#
_symmetry.space_group_name_H-M   'P 1'
#
loop_
_entity.id
_entity.type
_entity.pdbx_description
1 polymer ?
#
loop_
_entity_poly.entity_id
_entity_poly.type
_entity_poly.pdbx_seq_one_letter_code
_entity_poly.pdbx_strand_id
1 'polypeptide(L)' 'MGTESAKVLAPFLMGLLERGLDVSRGILVVIDGGKGLRKAVELVFNRGARRALVQRCHWHKRENVVKPLPTRARSTAG' A
#
# COMPACT_ATOMS: atom_id res chain seq x y z
N MET A 1 3.33 2.89 16.86
CA MET A 1 3.92 2.51 15.56
C MET A 1 3.61 1.03 15.33
N GLY A 2 2.53 0.73 14.59
CA GLY A 2 2.10 -0.65 14.36
C GLY A 2 3.05 -1.34 13.39
N THR A 3 3.90 -2.24 13.90
CA THR A 3 4.73 -3.09 13.04
C THR A 3 3.86 -4.21 12.48
N GLU A 4 3.13 -3.92 11.41
CA GLU A 4 2.50 -4.98 10.65
C GLU A 4 3.60 -5.78 9.93
N SER A 5 3.89 -6.97 10.45
CA SER A 5 4.89 -7.85 9.85
C SER A 5 4.35 -8.41 8.54
N ALA A 6 5.21 -8.52 7.52
CA ALA A 6 4.84 -9.16 6.25
C ALA A 6 4.26 -10.57 6.44
N LYS A 7 4.66 -11.27 7.51
CA LYS A 7 4.10 -12.58 7.87
C LYS A 7 2.60 -12.54 8.21
N VAL A 8 2.13 -11.45 8.82
CA VAL A 8 0.72 -11.27 9.21
C VAL A 8 -0.13 -10.81 8.02
N LEU A 9 0.46 -10.00 7.14
CA LEU A 9 -0.25 -9.42 5.99
C LEU A 9 -0.31 -10.34 4.77
N ALA A 10 0.64 -11.27 4.62
CA ALA A 10 0.66 -12.19 3.48
C ALA A 10 -0.59 -13.10 3.42
N PRO A 11 -1.07 -13.72 4.52
CA PRO A 11 -2.30 -14.49 4.51
C PRO A 11 -3.52 -13.69 4.05
N PHE A 12 -3.63 -12.42 4.47
CA PHE A 12 -4.72 -11.54 4.03
C PHE A 12 -4.69 -11.32 2.50
N LEU A 13 -3.51 -11.05 1.95
CA LEU A 13 -3.35 -10.85 0.50
C LEU A 13 -3.55 -12.15 -0.29
N MET A 14 -3.14 -13.31 0.24
CA MET A 14 -3.43 -14.62 -0.35
C MET A 14 -4.94 -14.88 -0.40
N GLY A 15 -5.67 -14.53 0.66
CA GLY A 15 -7.13 -14.63 0.69
C GLY A 15 -7.84 -13.78 -0.37
N LEU A 16 -7.19 -12.77 -0.96
CA LEU A 16 -7.74 -12.07 -2.14
C LEU A 16 -7.64 -12.93 -3.41
N LEU A 17 -6.51 -13.62 -3.60
CA LEU A 17 -6.32 -14.55 -4.73
C LEU A 17 -7.30 -15.73 -4.65
N GLU A 18 -7.45 -16.31 -3.45
CA GLU A 18 -8.38 -17.41 -3.19
C GLU A 18 -9.83 -17.02 -3.47
N ARG A 19 -10.18 -15.74 -3.29
CA ARG A 19 -11.50 -15.18 -3.63
C ARG A 19 -11.64 -14.76 -5.09
N GLY A 20 -10.65 -15.04 -5.93
CA GLY A 20 -10.71 -14.82 -7.37
C GLY A 20 -10.17 -13.47 -7.86
N LEU A 21 -9.34 -12.77 -7.07
CA LEU A 21 -8.60 -11.62 -7.59
C LEU A 21 -7.62 -12.09 -8.66
N ASP A 22 -7.94 -11.84 -9.93
CA ASP A 22 -7.03 -12.13 -11.05
C ASP A 22 -5.93 -11.07 -11.15
N VAL A 23 -4.69 -11.51 -11.03
CA VAL A 23 -3.48 -10.67 -11.16
C VAL A 23 -2.66 -11.01 -12.41
N SER A 24 -3.19 -11.85 -13.31
CA SER A 24 -2.49 -12.35 -14.51
C SER A 24 -1.97 -11.22 -15.41
N ARG A 25 -2.75 -10.15 -15.57
CA ARG A 25 -2.42 -8.95 -16.36
C ARG A 25 -1.63 -7.89 -15.59
N GLY A 26 -1.31 -8.18 -14.34
CA GLY A 26 -0.74 -7.25 -13.39
C GLY A 26 -1.75 -6.30 -12.77
N ILE A 27 -1.37 -5.72 -11.63
CA ILE A 27 -2.19 -4.85 -10.79
C ILE A 27 -1.37 -3.69 -10.24
N LEU A 28 -2.06 -2.57 -9.98
CA LEU A 28 -1.52 -1.44 -9.23
C LEU A 28 -2.01 -1.52 -7.79
N VAL A 29 -1.08 -1.61 -6.84
CA VAL A 29 -1.36 -1.64 -5.41
C VAL A 29 -1.03 -0.26 -4.82
N VAL A 30 -2.05 0.49 -4.43
CA VAL A 30 -1.91 1.83 -3.85
C VAL A 30 -1.99 1.75 -2.33
N ILE A 31 -0.92 2.15 -1.63
CA ILE A 31 -0.81 2.09 -0.17
C ILE A 31 -0.37 3.43 0.42
N ASP A 32 -0.84 3.82 1.60
CA ASP A 32 -0.33 5.03 2.27
C ASP A 32 1.14 4.87 2.71
N GLY A 33 1.54 3.66 3.11
CA GLY A 33 2.92 3.37 3.51
C GLY A 33 3.03 2.03 4.22
N GLY A 34 4.18 1.79 4.86
CA GLY A 34 4.44 0.57 5.62
C GLY A 34 5.37 -0.39 4.88
N LYS A 35 6.58 -0.56 5.42
CA LYS A 35 7.58 -1.49 4.87
C LYS A 35 7.07 -2.95 4.88
N GLY A 36 6.27 -3.30 5.88
CA GLY A 36 5.66 -4.63 6.01
C GLY A 36 4.66 -4.95 4.90
N LEU A 37 3.74 -4.02 4.62
CA LEU A 37 2.73 -4.19 3.57
C LEU A 37 3.35 -4.24 2.18
N ARG A 38 4.32 -3.36 1.89
CA ARG A 38 5.08 -3.44 0.63
C ARG A 38 5.75 -4.81 0.47
N LYS A 39 6.42 -5.30 1.52
CA LYS A 39 7.09 -6.61 1.48
C LYS A 39 6.10 -7.77 1.34
N ALA A 40 4.92 -7.68 1.94
CA ALA A 40 3.86 -8.67 1.77
C ALA A 40 3.32 -8.69 0.33
N VAL A 41 3.11 -7.53 -0.29
CA VAL A 41 2.70 -7.41 -1.69
C VAL A 41 3.74 -8.04 -2.62
N GLU A 42 5.02 -7.72 -2.43
CA GLU A 42 6.11 -8.32 -3.18
C GLU A 42 6.16 -9.85 -2.97
N LEU A 43 5.91 -10.33 -1.75
CA LEU A 43 5.92 -11.76 -1.42
C LEU A 43 4.75 -12.53 -2.05
N VAL A 44 3.57 -11.93 -2.20
CA VAL A 44 2.36 -12.63 -2.66
C VAL A 44 2.16 -12.47 -4.15
N PHE A 45 2.25 -11.25 -4.69
CA PHE A 45 1.90 -10.99 -6.09
C PHE A 45 3.10 -10.98 -7.04
N ASN A 46 4.33 -10.90 -6.54
CA ASN A 46 5.54 -10.86 -7.37
C ASN A 46 6.39 -12.14 -7.31
N ARG A 47 5.86 -13.25 -6.79
CA ARG A 47 6.52 -14.56 -6.88
C ARG A 47 6.50 -15.06 -8.33
N GLY A 48 7.68 -15.29 -8.90
CA GLY A 48 7.86 -15.86 -10.24
C GLY A 48 7.74 -14.84 -11.38
N ALA A 49 6.77 -13.92 -11.32
CA ALA A 49 6.66 -12.80 -12.26
C ALA A 49 6.25 -11.53 -11.53
N ARG A 50 6.77 -10.38 -11.96
CA ARG A 50 6.40 -9.08 -11.39
C ARG A 50 5.01 -8.65 -11.87
N ARG A 51 3.97 -8.99 -11.12
CA ARG A 51 2.57 -8.67 -11.43
C ARG A 51 2.04 -7.45 -10.68
N ALA A 52 2.61 -7.08 -9.53
CA ALA A 52 2.19 -5.93 -8.76
C ALA A 52 3.21 -4.78 -8.82
N LEU A 53 2.72 -3.59 -9.19
CA LEU A 53 3.40 -2.32 -8.95
C LEU A 53 2.87 -1.70 -7.66
N VAL A 54 3.77 -1.21 -6.81
CA VAL A 54 3.40 -0.58 -5.54
C VAL A 54 3.56 0.93 -5.66
N GLN A 55 2.47 1.66 -5.46
CA GLN A 55 2.46 3.12 -5.46
C GLN A 55 2.05 3.66 -4.08
N ARG A 56 2.64 4.80 -3.71
CA ARG A 56 2.24 5.54 -2.51
C ARG A 56 0.99 6.38 -2.80
N CYS A 57 0.00 6.30 -1.92
CA CYS A 57 -1.19 7.11 -2.00
C CYS A 57 -0.83 8.59 -1.78
N HIS A 58 -1.01 9.42 -2.80
CA HIS A 58 -0.74 10.85 -2.71
C HIS A 58 -1.72 11.57 -1.77
N TRP A 59 -2.99 11.14 -1.76
CA TRP A 59 -4.02 11.73 -0.91
C TRP A 59 -3.67 11.62 0.58
N HIS A 60 -3.44 10.39 1.06
CA HIS A 60 -3.08 10.18 2.47
C HIS A 60 -1.72 10.79 2.80
N LYS A 61 -0.79 10.83 1.85
CA LYS A 61 0.47 11.53 2.07
C LYS A 61 0.28 13.04 2.23
N ARG A 62 -0.62 13.66 1.46
CA ARG A 62 -1.00 15.07 1.61
C ARG A 62 -1.66 15.32 2.95
N GLU A 63 -2.63 14.50 3.36
CA GLU A 63 -3.26 14.59 4.68
C GLU A 63 -2.23 14.47 5.82
N ASN A 64 -1.29 13.52 5.71
CA ASN A 64 -0.19 13.37 6.66
C ASN A 64 0.71 14.63 6.75
N VAL A 65 0.76 15.46 5.71
CA VAL A 65 1.49 16.74 5.69
C VAL A 65 0.62 17.91 6.17
N VAL A 66 -0.65 17.98 5.76
CA VAL A 66 -1.54 19.12 6.01
C VAL A 66 -2.14 19.10 7.42
N LYS A 67 -2.50 17.92 7.93
CA LYS A 67 -3.13 17.75 9.25
C LYS A 67 -2.32 18.35 10.41
N PRO A 68 -0.99 18.21 10.49
CA PRO A 68 -0.20 18.83 11.56
C PRO A 68 0.05 20.33 11.37
N LEU A 69 -0.31 20.93 10.22
CA LEU A 69 -0.05 22.36 9.99
C LEU A 69 -1.01 23.25 10.79
N PRO A 70 -0.53 24.41 11.27
CA PRO A 70 -1.39 25.47 11.80
C PRO A 70 -2.44 25.88 10.77
N THR A 71 -3.64 26.24 11.24
CA THR A 71 -4.81 26.53 10.39
C THR A 71 -4.54 27.49 9.24
N ARG A 72 -3.63 28.46 9.42
CA ARG A 72 -3.28 29.48 8.43
C ARG A 72 -2.44 28.98 7.26
N ALA A 73 -1.81 27.81 7.36
CA ALA A 73 -0.91 27.25 6.34
C ALA A 73 -1.54 26.10 5.53
N ARG A 74 -2.81 25.74 5.81
CA ARG A 74 -3.46 24.58 5.17
C ARG A 74 -3.91 24.82 3.72
N SER A 75 -3.96 26.07 3.25
CA SER A 75 -4.42 26.44 1.90
C SER A 75 -3.35 26.35 0.80
N THR A 76 -2.06 26.17 1.13
CA THR A 76 -0.95 26.23 0.16
C THR A 76 -0.35 24.87 -0.21
N ALA A 77 -0.86 23.76 0.33
CA ALA A 77 -0.37 22.42 0.02
C ALA A 77 -1.22 21.78 -1.09
N GLY A 78 -0.82 22.01 -2.35
CA GLY A 78 -1.32 21.34 -3.56
C GLY A 78 -0.32 20.31 -4.05
#